data_AF-A0AAU2PA95-F1
#
_entry.id   AF-A0AAU2PA95-F1
#
_cell.length_a   1.000
_cell.length_b   1.000
_cell.length_c   1.000
_cell.angle_alpha   90.00
_cell.angle_beta   90.00
_cell.angle_gamma   90.00
#
_symmetry.space_group_name_H-M   'P 1'
#
loop_
_entity.id
_entity.type
_entity.pdbx_description
1 polymer ?
#
loop_
_entity_poly.entity_id
_entity_poly.type
_entity_poly.pdbx_seq_one_letter_code
_entity_poly.pdbx_strand_id
1 'polypeptide(L)'
;MAEGDVTRTDLSDLVDGRIKELGLSFRSLAAICIDPEAKEGAGGPLWTRSTLDRLSKGLPITPPDFPQLRALASALQLPRGLVQEAAGSQFLGIDTIWSEDGKVRALVHEFREMEPDDQEKVLVLMQTWRKMKRP
;
A
#
# COMPACT_ATOMS: atom_id res chain seq x y z
N MET A 1 -32.50 -13.31 3.13
CA MET A 1 -32.44 -11.88 2.81
C MET A 1 -31.05 -11.66 2.24
N ALA A 2 -30.94 -11.17 1.01
CA ALA A 2 -29.65 -10.98 0.35
C ALA A 2 -28.86 -9.93 1.11
N GLU A 3 -27.74 -10.34 1.69
CA GLU A 3 -26.71 -9.45 2.21
C GLU A 3 -26.27 -8.58 1.04
N GLY A 4 -26.56 -7.28 1.10
CA GLY A 4 -26.15 -6.36 0.05
C GLY A 4 -24.64 -6.45 -0.06
N ASP A 5 -24.15 -6.82 -1.23
CA ASP A 5 -22.72 -6.92 -1.56
C ASP A 5 -22.08 -5.55 -1.32
N VAL A 6 -21.56 -5.33 -0.11
CA VAL A 6 -20.89 -4.08 0.25
C VAL A 6 -19.64 -4.06 -0.61
N THR A 7 -19.68 -3.27 -1.68
CA THR A 7 -18.54 -3.13 -2.58
C THR A 7 -17.35 -2.63 -1.76
N ARG A 8 -16.32 -3.48 -1.65
CA ARG A 8 -15.09 -3.14 -0.93
C ARG A 8 -14.44 -1.91 -1.58
N THR A 9 -13.96 -0.99 -0.76
CA THR A 9 -13.48 0.34 -1.18
C THR A 9 -12.13 0.69 -0.57
N ASP A 10 -11.41 -0.30 -0.04
CA ASP A 10 -10.17 -0.12 0.73
C ASP A 10 -9.10 0.69 0.00
N LEU A 11 -8.86 0.40 -1.29
CA LEU A 11 -7.90 1.17 -2.10
C LEU A 11 -8.46 2.57 -2.41
N SER A 12 -9.76 2.68 -2.68
CA SER A 12 -10.44 3.96 -2.89
C SER A 12 -10.30 4.88 -1.68
N ASP A 13 -10.61 4.37 -0.49
CA ASP A 13 -10.53 5.08 0.79
C ASP A 13 -9.09 5.50 1.10
N LEU A 14 -8.13 4.59 0.85
CA LEU A 14 -6.71 4.88 1.02
C LEU A 14 -6.25 6.03 0.13
N VAL A 15 -6.60 5.99 -1.15
CA VAL A 15 -6.25 7.03 -2.12
C VAL A 15 -6.87 8.37 -1.71
N ASP A 16 -8.16 8.37 -1.36
CA ASP A 16 -8.88 9.60 -1.01
C ASP A 16 -8.39 10.23 0.29
N GLY A 17 -8.12 9.41 1.31
CA GLY A 17 -7.52 9.88 2.57
C GLY A 17 -6.17 10.52 2.30
N ARG A 18 -5.30 9.82 1.56
CA ARG A 18 -3.93 10.28 1.36
C ARG A 18 -3.82 11.50 0.43
N ILE A 19 -4.68 11.61 -0.58
CA ILE A 19 -4.77 12.82 -1.42
C ILE A 19 -5.10 14.06 -0.59
N LYS A 20 -6.06 13.95 0.35
CA LYS A 20 -6.45 15.04 1.24
C LYS A 20 -5.30 15.47 2.14
N GLU A 21 -4.57 14.52 2.71
CA GLU A 21 -3.40 14.79 3.55
C GLU A 21 -2.27 15.48 2.78
N LEU A 22 -2.04 15.08 1.53
CA LEU A 22 -1.01 15.66 0.67
C LEU A 22 -1.45 16.97 -0.01
N GLY A 23 -2.72 17.37 0.11
CA GLY A 23 -3.27 18.53 -0.59
C GLY A 23 -3.23 18.39 -2.12
N LEU A 24 -3.30 17.17 -2.64
CA LEU A 24 -3.21 16.89 -4.07
C LEU A 24 -4.59 16.90 -4.74
N SER A 25 -4.61 17.02 -6.07
CA SER A 25 -5.77 16.69 -6.89
C SER A 25 -5.54 15.35 -7.59
N PHE A 26 -6.60 14.68 -8.05
CA PHE A 26 -6.44 13.47 -8.89
C PHE A 26 -5.62 13.72 -10.15
N ARG A 27 -5.66 14.94 -10.71
CA ARG A 27 -4.83 15.31 -11.86
C ARG A 27 -3.35 15.36 -11.46
N SER A 28 -3.05 15.98 -10.33
CA SER A 28 -1.69 16.08 -9.80
C SER A 28 -1.14 14.70 -9.43
N LEU A 29 -1.97 13.86 -8.78
CA LEU A 29 -1.60 12.50 -8.42
C LEU A 29 -1.32 11.65 -9.67
N ALA A 30 -2.21 11.68 -10.67
CA ALA A 30 -2.00 10.97 -11.92
C ALA A 30 -0.65 11.32 -12.57
N ALA A 31 -0.30 12.61 -12.61
CA ALA A 31 0.94 13.07 -13.22
C ALA A 31 2.21 12.53 -12.54
N ILE A 32 2.16 12.23 -11.25
CA ILE A 32 3.29 11.72 -10.47
C ILE A 32 3.24 10.21 -10.21
N CYS A 33 2.19 9.51 -10.67
CA CYS A 33 2.07 8.06 -10.65
C CYS A 33 2.98 7.40 -11.70
N ILE A 34 4.28 7.59 -11.53
CA ILE A 34 5.32 7.02 -12.37
C ILE A 34 5.96 5.85 -11.62
N ASP A 35 6.21 4.77 -12.35
CA ASP A 35 6.88 3.61 -11.78
C ASP A 35 8.37 3.88 -11.55
N PRO A 36 8.86 3.87 -10.29
CA PRO A 36 10.27 4.14 -9.99
C PRO A 36 11.22 3.04 -10.49
N GLU A 37 10.72 1.84 -10.80
CA GLU A 37 11.55 0.72 -11.31
C GLU A 37 11.45 0.58 -12.83
N ALA A 38 10.76 1.49 -13.53
CA ALA A 38 10.72 1.50 -14.98
C ALA A 38 12.12 1.73 -15.56
N LYS A 39 12.45 1.01 -16.64
CA LYS A 39 13.69 1.23 -17.40
C LYS A 39 13.69 2.66 -17.96
N GLU A 40 14.86 3.29 -17.99
CA GLU A 40 15.05 4.65 -18.53
C GLU A 40 14.35 4.81 -19.89
N GLY A 41 13.51 5.84 -20.00
CA GLY A 41 12.74 6.15 -21.22
C GLY A 41 11.37 5.48 -21.35
N ALA A 42 11.00 4.55 -20.45
CA ALA A 42 9.68 3.90 -20.45
C ALA A 42 8.72 4.39 -19.33
N GLY A 43 9.16 5.32 -18.48
CA GLY A 43 8.48 5.76 -17.26
C GLY A 43 7.45 6.87 -17.44
N GLY A 44 6.37 6.59 -18.19
CA GLY A 44 5.20 7.48 -18.22
C GLY A 44 4.28 7.27 -17.00
N PRO A 45 3.34 8.20 -16.75
CA PRO A 45 2.26 8.00 -15.78
C PRO A 45 1.46 6.72 -16.07
N LEU A 46 1.39 5.81 -15.09
CA LEU A 46 0.63 4.56 -15.19
C LEU A 46 -0.84 4.71 -14.78
N TRP A 47 -1.19 5.87 -14.21
CA TRP A 47 -2.55 6.20 -13.80
C TRP A 47 -3.05 7.43 -14.54
N THR A 48 -4.30 7.38 -14.98
CA THR A 48 -4.98 8.55 -15.53
C THR A 48 -5.85 9.20 -14.45
N ARG A 49 -6.08 10.52 -14.57
CA ARG A 49 -7.06 11.23 -13.73
C ARG A 49 -8.42 10.55 -13.74
N SER A 50 -8.86 10.09 -14.91
CA SER A 50 -10.15 9.43 -15.13
C SER A 50 -10.24 8.12 -14.33
N THR A 51 -9.19 7.31 -14.34
CA THR A 51 -9.14 6.05 -13.59
C THR A 51 -9.19 6.31 -12.09
N LEU A 52 -8.44 7.31 -11.60
CA LEU A 52 -8.42 7.67 -10.18
C LEU A 52 -9.77 8.25 -9.71
N ASP A 53 -10.41 9.11 -10.52
CA ASP A 53 -11.75 9.64 -10.22
C ASP A 53 -12.82 8.54 -10.18
N ARG A 54 -12.71 7.53 -11.07
CA ARG A 54 -13.58 6.34 -11.02
C ARG A 54 -13.34 5.50 -9.78
N LEU A 55 -12.06 5.29 -9.42
CA LEU A 55 -11.67 4.55 -8.22
C LEU A 55 -12.29 5.18 -6.96
N SER A 56 -12.12 6.49 -6.77
CA SER A 56 -12.69 7.23 -5.63
C SER A 56 -14.22 7.10 -5.53
N LYS A 57 -14.91 7.04 -6.67
CA LYS A 57 -16.37 6.88 -6.71
C LYS A 57 -16.87 5.44 -6.57
N GLY A 58 -15.97 4.48 -6.33
CA GLY A 58 -16.30 3.05 -6.31
C GLY A 58 -16.82 2.52 -7.65
N LEU A 59 -16.53 3.22 -8.76
CA LEU A 59 -16.96 2.78 -10.09
C LEU A 59 -16.05 1.64 -10.57
N PRO A 60 -16.59 0.71 -11.39
CA PRO A 60 -15.78 -0.39 -11.90
C PRO A 60 -14.54 0.10 -12.65
N ILE A 61 -13.39 -0.40 -12.27
CA ILE A 61 -12.12 -0.23 -12.99
C ILE A 61 -11.47 -1.60 -13.18
N THR A 62 -10.59 -1.71 -14.17
CA THR A 62 -9.70 -2.87 -14.27
C THR A 62 -8.80 -2.90 -13.03
N PRO A 63 -8.71 -4.04 -12.32
CA PRO A 63 -7.79 -4.18 -11.20
C PRO A 63 -6.36 -3.78 -11.61
N PRO A 64 -5.67 -2.96 -10.81
CA PRO A 64 -4.34 -2.49 -11.14
C PRO A 64 -3.31 -3.62 -11.07
N ASP A 65 -2.35 -3.61 -12.00
CA ASP A 65 -1.23 -4.53 -11.99
C ASP A 65 -0.11 -4.09 -11.02
N PHE A 66 0.94 -4.90 -10.91
CA PHE A 66 2.03 -4.65 -9.96
C PHE A 66 2.81 -3.34 -10.26
N PRO A 67 3.21 -3.05 -11.51
CA PRO A 67 3.77 -1.73 -11.86
C PRO A 67 2.86 -0.55 -11.48
N GLN A 68 1.55 -0.65 -11.75
CA GLN A 68 0.58 0.39 -11.39
C GLN A 68 0.49 0.59 -9.89
N LEU A 69 0.48 -0.49 -9.10
CA LEU A 69 0.46 -0.41 -7.63
C LEU A 69 1.75 0.19 -7.08
N ARG A 70 2.91 -0.12 -7.67
CA ARG A 70 4.20 0.44 -7.29
C ARG A 70 4.28 1.94 -7.59
N ALA A 71 3.81 2.36 -8.76
CA ALA A 71 3.70 3.76 -9.13
C ALA A 71 2.77 4.53 -8.19
N LEU A 72 1.61 3.95 -7.87
CA LEU A 72 0.65 4.54 -6.94
C LEU A 72 1.22 4.69 -5.52
N ALA A 73 1.90 3.67 -5.01
CA ALA A 73 2.55 3.72 -3.70
C ALA A 73 3.62 4.82 -3.63
N SER A 74 4.42 4.97 -4.68
CA SER A 74 5.42 6.04 -4.79
C SER A 74 4.75 7.42 -4.78
N ALA A 75 3.70 7.61 -5.59
CA ALA A 75 2.96 8.86 -5.69
C ALA A 75 2.25 9.27 -4.39
N LEU A 76 1.67 8.29 -3.68
CA LEU A 76 1.00 8.49 -2.40
C LEU A 76 1.98 8.60 -1.22
N GLN A 77 3.27 8.35 -1.45
CA GLN A 77 4.29 8.31 -0.40
C GLN A 77 3.93 7.30 0.71
N LEU A 78 3.47 6.12 0.30
CA LEU A 78 3.04 5.04 1.19
C LEU A 78 3.88 3.78 1.01
N PRO A 79 3.99 2.92 2.05
CA PRO A 79 4.56 1.59 1.88
C PRO A 79 3.83 0.78 0.81
N ARG A 80 4.58 0.14 -0.09
CA ARG A 80 4.02 -0.68 -1.19
C ARG A 80 3.07 -1.77 -0.70
N GLY A 81 3.40 -2.43 0.42
CA GLY A 81 2.57 -3.47 1.01
C GLY A 81 1.17 -2.96 1.33
N LEU A 82 1.07 -1.77 1.95
CA LEU A 82 -0.21 -1.19 2.34
C LEU A 82 -1.14 -0.92 1.14
N VAL A 83 -0.58 -0.44 0.02
CA VAL A 83 -1.33 -0.23 -1.23
C VAL A 83 -1.74 -1.55 -1.88
N GLN A 84 -0.88 -2.57 -1.83
CA GLN A 84 -1.19 -3.91 -2.36
C GLN A 84 -2.28 -4.62 -1.55
N GLU A 85 -2.26 -4.48 -0.24
CA GLU A 85 -3.27 -5.05 0.66
C GLU A 85 -4.63 -4.40 0.42
N ALA A 86 -4.67 -3.08 0.33
CA ALA A 86 -5.89 -2.35 0.01
C ALA A 86 -6.44 -2.76 -1.38
N ALA A 87 -5.57 -2.90 -2.37
CA ALA A 87 -5.97 -3.38 -3.70
C ALA A 87 -6.43 -4.85 -3.69
N GLY A 88 -5.76 -5.71 -2.93
CA GLY A 88 -6.11 -7.12 -2.76
C GLY A 88 -7.46 -7.31 -2.07
N SER A 89 -7.72 -6.54 -1.02
CA SER A 89 -9.01 -6.50 -0.34
C SER A 89 -10.09 -6.03 -1.31
N GLN A 90 -9.91 -4.88 -1.97
CA GLN A 90 -10.93 -4.29 -2.82
C GLN A 90 -11.28 -5.11 -4.08
N PHE A 91 -10.28 -5.56 -4.83
CA PHE A 91 -10.52 -6.17 -6.15
C PHE A 91 -10.59 -7.69 -6.12
N LEU A 92 -9.99 -8.33 -5.11
CA LEU A 92 -9.85 -9.78 -5.04
C LEU A 92 -10.50 -10.39 -3.78
N GLY A 93 -11.01 -9.56 -2.86
CA GLY A 93 -11.56 -10.02 -1.59
C GLY A 93 -10.51 -10.68 -0.67
N ILE A 94 -9.23 -10.36 -0.89
CA ILE A 94 -8.12 -10.96 -0.14
C ILE A 94 -7.82 -10.08 1.07
N ASP A 95 -8.24 -10.55 2.25
CA ASP A 95 -7.81 -9.98 3.51
C ASP A 95 -6.45 -10.56 3.90
N THR A 96 -5.43 -9.72 3.95
CA THR A 96 -4.07 -10.13 4.28
C THR A 96 -3.96 -10.34 5.79
N ILE A 97 -3.92 -11.59 6.22
CA ILE A 97 -3.72 -11.92 7.63
C ILE A 97 -2.23 -11.74 7.95
N TRP A 98 -1.87 -10.55 8.46
CA TRP A 98 -0.50 -10.24 8.89
C TRP A 98 0.01 -11.14 10.02
N SER A 99 -0.89 -11.75 10.79
CA SER A 99 -0.58 -12.75 11.82
C SER A 99 -1.89 -13.33 12.35
N GLU A 100 -2.06 -14.65 12.17
CA GLU A 100 -3.19 -15.41 12.72
C GLU A 100 -3.16 -15.42 14.26
N ASP A 101 -1.96 -15.30 14.84
CA ASP A 101 -1.72 -15.40 16.28
C ASP A 101 -1.54 -14.04 16.99
N GLY A 102 -1.75 -12.92 16.30
CA GLY A 102 -1.59 -11.56 16.81
C GLY A 102 -0.15 -11.12 17.12
N LYS A 103 0.84 -12.02 17.08
CA LYS A 103 2.22 -11.74 17.51
C LYS A 103 2.92 -10.69 16.66
N VAL A 104 2.64 -10.61 15.37
CA VAL A 104 3.25 -9.58 14.50
C VAL A 104 2.69 -8.20 14.82
N ARG A 105 1.38 -8.10 15.13
CA ARG A 105 0.78 -6.83 15.57
C ARG A 105 1.32 -6.38 16.91
N ALA A 106 1.41 -7.29 17.88
CA ALA A 106 2.02 -7.01 19.18
C ALA A 106 3.47 -6.55 19.00
N LEU A 107 4.28 -7.26 18.21
CA LEU A 107 5.65 -6.88 17.93
C LEU A 107 5.77 -5.47 17.33
N VAL A 108 4.93 -5.12 16.35
CA VAL A 108 4.96 -3.79 15.72
C VAL A 108 4.52 -2.69 16.68
N HIS A 109 3.52 -2.96 17.53
CA HIS A 109 3.06 -2.02 18.55
C HIS A 109 4.17 -1.74 19.57
N GLU A 110 4.68 -2.79 20.22
CA GLU A 110 5.74 -2.70 21.22
C GLU A 110 7.01 -2.05 20.63
N PHE A 111 7.38 -2.40 19.39
CA PHE A 111 8.54 -1.82 18.73
C PHE A 111 8.41 -0.31 18.50
N ARG A 112 7.20 0.20 18.24
CA ARG A 112 6.96 1.64 18.05
C ARG A 112 7.00 2.44 19.35
N GLU A 113 6.69 1.81 20.48
CA GLU A 113 6.75 2.43 21.80
C GLU A 113 8.17 2.45 22.39
N MET A 114 9.12 1.73 21.77
CA MET A 114 10.52 1.75 22.16
C MET A 114 11.22 3.05 21.75
N GLU A 115 12.18 3.48 22.56
CA GLU A 115 13.11 4.54 22.20
C GLU A 115 13.94 4.16 20.96
N PRO A 116 14.37 5.13 20.14
CA PRO A 116 15.11 4.85 18.90
C PRO A 116 16.34 3.95 19.10
N ASP A 117 17.08 4.13 20.19
CA ASP A 117 18.25 3.32 20.50
C ASP A 117 17.90 1.86 20.81
N ASP A 118 16.71 1.59 21.35
CA ASP A 118 16.23 0.23 21.65
C ASP A 118 15.64 -0.44 20.42
N GLN A 119 15.00 0.32 19.53
CA GLN A 119 14.60 -0.15 18.20
C GLN A 119 15.82 -0.65 17.41
N GLU A 120 16.93 0.11 17.43
CA GLU A 120 18.19 -0.26 16.78
C GLU A 120 18.73 -1.60 17.32
N LYS A 121 18.69 -1.81 18.65
CA LYS A 121 19.14 -3.06 19.29
C LYS A 121 18.30 -4.26 18.85
N VAL A 122 16.98 -4.11 18.77
CA VAL A 122 16.08 -5.17 18.29
C VAL A 122 16.38 -5.50 16.84
N LEU A 123 16.60 -4.50 15.98
CA LEU A 123 16.98 -4.71 14.57
C LEU A 123 18.32 -5.45 14.45
N VAL A 124 19.34 -5.05 15.22
CA VAL A 124 20.64 -5.72 15.26
C VAL A 124 20.51 -7.18 15.70
N LEU A 125 19.71 -7.45 16.74
CA LEU A 125 19.42 -8.80 17.20
C LEU A 125 18.79 -9.64 16.07
N MET A 126 17.71 -9.16 15.44
CA MET A 126 17.03 -9.86 14.34
C MET A 126 17.98 -10.17 13.17
N GLN A 127 18.83 -9.21 12.80
CA GLN A 127 19.83 -9.39 11.73
C GLN A 127 20.89 -10.44 12.11
N THR A 128 21.30 -10.47 13.38
CA THR A 128 22.31 -11.39 13.91
C THR A 128 21.79 -12.83 13.86
N TRP A 129 20.55 -13.06 14.31
CA TRP A 129 19.87 -14.35 14.20
C TRP A 129 19.64 -14.77 12.74
N ARG A 130 19.30 -13.84 11.84
CA ARG A 130 19.14 -14.13 10.41
C ARG A 130 20.46 -14.59 9.77
N LYS A 131 21.60 -14.00 10.16
CA LYS A 131 22.92 -14.42 9.67
C LYS A 131 23.31 -15.81 10.15
N MET A 132 22.97 -16.18 11.40
CA MET A 132 23.25 -17.52 11.93
C MET A 132 22.37 -18.62 11.32
N LYS A 133 21.18 -18.27 10.80
CA LYS A 133 20.21 -19.23 10.27
C LYS A 133 20.32 -19.48 8.76
N ARG A 134 21.22 -18.80 8.04
CA ARG A 134 21.52 -19.12 6.64
C ARG A 134 22.56 -20.26 6.63
N PRO A 135 22.27 -21.43 6.02
CA PRO A 135 23.30 -22.42 5.73
C PRO A 135 24.33 -21.88 4.74
#